data_AF-A0A958UMY8-F1
#
_entry.id   AF-A0A958UMY8-F1
#
_cell.length_a   1.000
_cell.length_b   1.000
_cell.length_c   1.000
_cell.angle_alpha   90.00
_cell.angle_beta   90.00
_cell.angle_gamma   90.00
#
_symmetry.space_group_name_H-M   'P 1'
#
loop_
_entity.id
_entity.type
_entity.pdbx_description
1 polymer ?
#
loop_
_entity_poly.entity_id
_entity_poly.type
_entity_poly.pdbx_seq_one_letter_code
_entity_poly.pdbx_strand_id
1 'polypeptide(L)'
;MNTFEKIVFLEMTNKQFAKLPNSEYFELYKKLDENEKNHIDLNISNEIHEIWTWINTKQRKEIHKTKINSIEEYNELIAPVSEIILSVSKEFGITLKNEVTEQFKNAVTSILGKDYLDQFMDGLK
;
A
#
# COMPACT_ATOMS: atom_id res chain seq x y z
N MET A 1 -6.29 -7.34 -12.39
CA MET A 1 -6.29 -7.27 -10.93
C MET A 1 -7.44 -8.10 -10.34
N ASN A 2 -7.13 -9.11 -9.52
CA ASN A 2 -8.10 -9.93 -8.79
C ASN A 2 -8.59 -9.23 -7.49
N THR A 3 -9.56 -9.83 -6.78
CA THR A 3 -10.14 -9.26 -5.55
C THR A 3 -9.09 -9.06 -4.45
N PHE A 4 -8.17 -10.01 -4.30
CA PHE A 4 -7.13 -9.98 -3.27
C PHE A 4 -6.14 -8.84 -3.54
N GLU A 5 -5.61 -8.73 -4.76
CA GLU A 5 -4.74 -7.62 -5.22
C GLU A 5 -5.39 -6.25 -5.01
N LYS A 6 -6.70 -6.14 -5.29
CA LYS A 6 -7.47 -4.91 -5.04
C LYS A 6 -7.46 -4.51 -3.57
N ILE A 7 -7.60 -5.48 -2.66
CA ILE A 7 -7.58 -5.21 -1.23
C ILE A 7 -6.17 -4.79 -0.79
N VAL A 8 -5.13 -5.46 -1.28
CA VAL A 8 -3.74 -5.03 -1.00
C VAL A 8 -3.48 -3.61 -1.50
N PHE A 9 -3.93 -3.27 -2.71
CA PHE A 9 -3.89 -1.90 -3.23
C PHE A 9 -4.60 -0.91 -2.29
N LEU A 10 -5.80 -1.23 -1.82
CA LEU A 10 -6.56 -0.39 -0.90
C LEU A 10 -5.88 -0.26 0.47
N GLU A 11 -5.28 -1.32 1.01
CA GLU A 11 -4.51 -1.27 2.26
C GLU A 11 -3.29 -0.36 2.12
N MET A 12 -2.51 -0.52 1.05
CA MET A 12 -1.31 0.27 0.84
C MET A 12 -1.63 1.75 0.59
N THR A 13 -2.68 2.05 -0.19
CA THR A 13 -3.14 3.42 -0.42
C THR A 13 -3.69 4.05 0.85
N ASN A 14 -4.47 3.32 1.64
CA ASN A 14 -4.91 3.78 2.96
C ASN A 14 -3.74 4.07 3.87
N LYS A 15 -2.73 3.20 3.92
CA LYS A 15 -1.56 3.44 4.74
C LYS A 15 -0.76 4.66 4.29
N GLN A 16 -0.58 4.83 2.98
CA GLN A 16 0.18 5.93 2.40
C GLN A 16 -0.50 7.29 2.61
N PHE A 17 -1.82 7.34 2.42
CA PHE A 17 -2.57 8.59 2.29
C PHE A 17 -3.59 8.84 3.42
N ALA A 18 -3.75 7.88 4.34
CA ALA A 18 -4.83 7.83 5.33
C ALA A 18 -6.23 7.96 4.71
N LYS A 19 -6.41 7.42 3.49
CA LYS A 19 -7.67 7.46 2.74
C LYS A 19 -8.02 6.10 2.19
N LEU A 20 -9.17 5.61 2.64
CA LEU A 20 -9.79 4.40 2.14
C LEU A 20 -11.19 4.76 1.63
N PRO A 21 -11.57 4.40 0.40
CA PRO A 21 -12.98 4.31 0.05
C PRO A 21 -13.60 3.15 0.84
N ASN A 22 -14.00 3.43 2.09
CA ASN A 22 -14.46 2.43 3.07
C ASN A 22 -15.53 1.49 2.49
N SER A 23 -16.46 2.02 1.70
CA SER A 23 -17.51 1.23 1.05
C SER A 23 -16.94 0.16 0.10
N GLU A 24 -15.99 0.54 -0.75
CA GLU A 24 -15.37 -0.36 -1.73
C GLU A 24 -14.54 -1.43 -1.03
N TYR A 25 -13.77 -1.04 -0.01
CA TYR A 25 -12.98 -1.99 0.78
C TYR A 25 -13.86 -3.06 1.44
N PHE A 26 -14.93 -2.66 2.16
CA PHE A 26 -15.81 -3.62 2.83
C PHE A 26 -16.53 -4.55 1.85
N GLU A 27 -16.91 -4.05 0.67
CA GLU A 27 -17.54 -4.87 -0.37
C GLU A 27 -16.59 -5.90 -0.96
N LEU A 28 -15.33 -5.53 -1.19
CA LEU A 28 -14.31 -6.45 -1.67
C LEU A 28 -13.93 -7.46 -0.60
N TYR A 29 -13.72 -7.00 0.63
CA TYR A 29 -13.37 -7.85 1.77
C TYR A 29 -14.45 -8.91 2.03
N LYS A 30 -15.74 -8.59 1.88
CA LYS A 30 -16.84 -9.58 2.00
C LYS A 30 -16.78 -10.71 0.97
N LYS A 31 -16.16 -10.48 -0.19
CA LYS A 31 -16.02 -11.47 -1.28
C LYS A 31 -14.85 -12.43 -1.05
N LEU A 32 -13.95 -12.14 -0.12
CA LEU A 32 -12.87 -13.03 0.25
C LEU A 32 -13.37 -14.21 1.09
N ASP A 33 -12.73 -15.35 0.94
CA ASP A 33 -12.90 -16.47 1.86
C ASP A 33 -12.22 -16.19 3.23
N GLU A 34 -12.43 -17.07 4.20
CA GLU A 34 -11.92 -16.86 5.57
C GLU A 34 -10.38 -16.97 5.65
N ASN A 35 -9.75 -17.78 4.80
CA ASN A 35 -8.30 -17.89 4.76
C ASN A 35 -7.68 -16.63 4.15
N GLU A 36 -8.27 -16.11 3.08
CA GLU A 36 -7.87 -14.86 2.43
C GLU A 36 -8.00 -13.67 3.40
N LYS A 37 -9.12 -13.60 4.14
CA LYS A 37 -9.33 -12.57 5.18
C LYS A 37 -8.27 -12.63 6.26
N ASN A 38 -8.03 -13.81 6.82
CA ASN A 38 -6.99 -14.01 7.84
C ASN A 38 -5.61 -13.63 7.29
N HIS A 39 -5.33 -13.94 6.03
CA HIS A 39 -4.06 -13.58 5.40
C HIS A 39 -3.90 -12.06 5.22
N ILE A 40 -4.96 -11.35 4.82
CA ILE A 40 -4.96 -9.89 4.78
C ILE A 40 -4.72 -9.32 6.18
N ASP A 41 -5.57 -9.68 7.15
CA ASP A 41 -5.61 -9.02 8.46
C ASP A 41 -4.37 -9.30 9.30
N LEU A 42 -3.88 -10.54 9.29
CA LEU A 42 -2.78 -10.98 10.16
C LEU A 42 -1.40 -10.81 9.52
N ASN A 43 -1.31 -10.88 8.20
CA ASN A 43 -0.01 -10.84 7.52
C ASN A 43 0.15 -9.54 6.73
N ILE A 44 -0.66 -9.34 5.69
CA ILE A 44 -0.43 -8.26 4.73
C ILE A 44 -0.57 -6.87 5.39
N SER A 45 -1.61 -6.63 6.18
CA SER A 45 -1.84 -5.33 6.80
C SER A 45 -0.77 -4.99 7.84
N ASN A 46 -0.29 -5.98 8.60
CA ASN A 46 0.82 -5.82 9.53
C ASN A 46 2.13 -5.53 8.80
N GLU A 47 2.41 -6.26 7.73
CA GLU A 47 3.60 -6.07 6.92
C GLU A 47 3.66 -4.68 6.27
N ILE A 48 2.57 -4.24 5.65
CA ILE A 48 2.43 -2.86 5.12
C ILE A 48 2.67 -1.83 6.22
N HIS A 49 2.12 -2.07 7.42
CA HIS A 49 2.32 -1.17 8.56
C HIS A 49 3.80 -1.08 8.99
N GLU A 50 4.48 -2.22 9.08
CA GLU A 50 5.90 -2.27 9.45
C GLU A 50 6.77 -1.56 8.42
N ILE A 51 6.60 -1.86 7.14
CA ILE A 51 7.35 -1.21 6.05
C ILE A 51 7.15 0.31 6.09
N TRP A 52 5.89 0.76 6.18
CA TRP A 52 5.58 2.18 6.30
C TRP A 52 6.24 2.83 7.51
N THR A 53 6.27 2.13 8.66
CA THR A 53 6.87 2.63 9.89
C THR A 53 8.37 2.84 9.72
N TRP A 54 9.05 1.89 9.09
CA TRP A 54 10.48 2.02 8.82
C TRP A 54 10.82 3.16 7.85
N ILE A 55 10.01 3.35 6.80
CA ILE A 55 10.19 4.43 5.81
C ILE A 55 9.91 5.81 6.42
N ASN A 56 8.86 5.95 7.23
CA ASN A 56 8.34 7.26 7.64
C ASN A 56 8.76 7.70 9.05
N THR A 57 9.24 6.78 9.90
CA THR A 57 9.68 7.15 11.25
C THR A 57 11.09 7.73 11.24
N LYS A 58 11.30 8.83 11.97
CA LYS A 58 12.63 9.42 12.15
C LYS A 58 13.57 8.45 12.85
N GLN A 59 14.47 7.86 12.07
CA GLN A 59 15.53 6.98 12.55
C GLN A 59 16.51 7.79 13.42
N ARG A 60 16.61 7.46 14.71
CA ARG A 60 17.63 8.02 15.63
C ARG A 60 18.97 7.33 15.40
N LYS A 61 20.03 8.13 15.19
CA LYS A 61 21.41 7.71 14.83
C LYS A 61 22.08 6.68 15.76
N GLU A 62 21.52 6.41 16.94
CA GLU A 62 22.08 5.47 17.93
C GLU A 62 21.18 4.26 18.22
N ILE A 63 19.92 4.29 17.75
CA ILE A 63 18.94 3.22 17.99
C ILE A 63 18.73 2.38 16.75
N HIS A 64 18.78 2.99 15.57
CA HIS A 64 18.46 2.32 14.32
C HIS A 64 19.71 2.19 13.45
N LYS A 65 20.06 0.93 13.14
CA LYS A 65 21.28 0.59 12.38
C LYS A 65 21.15 0.84 10.89
N THR A 66 19.93 0.73 10.35
CA THR A 66 19.67 0.78 8.90
C THR A 66 18.61 1.82 8.61
N LYS A 67 18.97 2.82 7.81
CA LYS A 67 18.00 3.76 7.26
C LYS A 67 17.50 3.19 5.94
N ILE A 68 16.19 3.07 5.80
CA ILE A 68 15.54 2.71 4.53
C ILE A 68 14.60 3.83 4.06
N ASN A 69 14.33 3.87 2.76
CA ASN A 69 13.52 4.88 2.10
C ASN A 69 12.64 4.28 0.99
N SER A 70 12.61 2.96 0.81
CA SER A 70 11.71 2.30 -0.14
C SER A 70 11.32 0.90 0.33
N ILE A 71 10.30 0.33 -0.32
CA ILE A 71 9.84 -1.03 -0.07
C ILE A 71 10.91 -2.05 -0.49
N GLU A 72 11.63 -1.76 -1.59
CA GLU A 72 12.73 -2.57 -2.08
C GLU A 72 13.91 -2.58 -1.09
N GLU A 73 14.29 -1.43 -0.54
CA GLU A 73 15.31 -1.35 0.50
C GLU A 73 14.90 -2.11 1.76
N TYR A 74 13.61 -2.11 2.13
CA TYR A 74 13.11 -2.94 3.23
C TYR A 74 13.28 -4.44 2.91
N ASN A 75 12.87 -4.86 1.72
CA ASN A 75 12.97 -6.24 1.27
C ASN A 75 14.40 -6.76 1.27
N GLU A 76 15.35 -5.92 0.87
CA GLU A 76 16.76 -6.29 0.77
C GLU A 76 17.50 -6.25 2.13
N LEU A 77 17.17 -5.28 2.98
CA LEU A 77 18.01 -4.95 4.15
C LEU A 77 17.38 -5.30 5.50
N ILE A 78 16.06 -5.50 5.57
CA ILE A 78 15.32 -5.69 6.83
C ILE A 78 14.69 -7.08 6.88
N ALA A 79 13.74 -7.36 5.99
CA ALA A 79 13.02 -8.64 5.93
C ALA A 79 12.38 -8.83 4.55
N PRO A 80 12.25 -10.09 4.06
CA PRO A 80 11.56 -10.38 2.82
C PRO A 80 10.13 -9.85 2.84
N VAL A 81 9.71 -9.24 1.73
CA VAL A 81 8.37 -8.69 1.54
C VAL A 81 7.52 -9.65 0.73
N SER A 82 6.25 -9.80 1.09
CA SER A 82 5.26 -10.56 0.34
C SER A 82 5.22 -10.12 -1.13
N GLU A 83 5.30 -11.09 -2.05
CA GLU A 83 5.37 -10.84 -3.49
C GLU A 83 4.21 -9.96 -3.99
N ILE A 84 3.03 -10.10 -3.38
CA ILE A 84 1.84 -9.32 -3.71
C ILE A 84 2.02 -7.82 -3.41
N ILE A 85 2.67 -7.47 -2.30
CA ILE A 85 2.96 -6.08 -1.92
C ILE A 85 3.98 -5.49 -2.89
N LEU A 86 5.02 -6.26 -3.23
CA LEU A 86 6.02 -5.84 -4.22
C LEU A 86 5.39 -5.63 -5.61
N SER A 87 4.50 -6.54 -6.03
CA SER A 87 3.80 -6.44 -7.30
C SER A 87 2.89 -5.21 -7.35
N VAL A 88 2.06 -5.01 -6.33
CA VAL A 88 1.13 -3.87 -6.24
C VAL A 88 1.90 -2.54 -6.15
N SER A 89 2.97 -2.48 -5.33
CA SER A 89 3.89 -1.35 -5.27
C SER A 89 4.37 -0.97 -6.67
N LYS A 90 4.91 -1.95 -7.41
CA LYS A 90 5.50 -1.75 -8.72
C LYS A 90 4.46 -1.41 -9.79
N GLU A 91 3.28 -2.01 -9.75
CA GLU A 91 2.23 -1.76 -10.75
C GLU A 91 1.65 -0.34 -10.58
N PHE A 92 1.37 0.05 -9.33
CA PHE A 92 0.70 1.32 -9.01
C PHE A 92 1.64 2.44 -8.58
N GLY A 93 2.95 2.22 -8.53
CA GLY A 93 3.91 3.24 -8.07
C GLY A 93 3.65 3.73 -6.64
N ILE A 94 3.22 2.83 -5.76
CA ILE A 94 2.94 3.12 -4.34
C ILE A 94 4.25 3.02 -3.55
N THR A 95 4.70 4.13 -2.97
CA THR A 95 6.00 4.22 -2.29
C THR A 95 5.90 4.11 -0.77
N LEU A 96 4.68 4.09 -0.22
CA LEU A 96 4.33 4.26 1.19
C LEU A 96 4.85 5.57 1.82
N LYS A 97 5.27 6.54 1.00
CA LYS A 97 5.56 7.92 1.42
C LYS A 97 4.36 8.80 1.14
N ASN A 98 4.23 9.90 1.89
CA ASN A 98 3.17 10.87 1.68
C ASN A 98 3.39 11.73 0.40
N GLU A 99 3.41 11.07 -0.76
CA GLU A 99 3.59 11.66 -2.09
C GLU A 99 2.72 10.91 -3.11
N VAL A 100 2.27 11.59 -4.16
CA VAL A 100 1.55 10.97 -5.27
C VAL A 100 2.50 10.94 -6.47
N THR A 101 2.88 9.74 -6.90
CA THR A 101 3.77 9.57 -8.06
C THR A 101 3.00 9.72 -9.37
N GLU A 102 3.68 10.12 -10.45
CA GLU A 102 3.06 10.11 -11.79
C GLU A 102 2.68 8.70 -12.23
N GLN A 103 3.45 7.71 -11.81
CA GLN A 103 3.12 6.30 -12.04
C GLN A 103 1.80 5.92 -11.38
N PHE A 104 1.55 6.35 -10.14
CA PHE A 104 0.27 6.14 -9.47
C PHE A 104 -0.89 6.75 -10.25
N LYS A 105 -0.77 8.02 -10.66
CA LYS A 105 -1.81 8.68 -11.45
C LYS A 105 -2.09 7.92 -12.75
N ASN A 106 -1.05 7.50 -13.46
CA ASN A 106 -1.17 6.78 -14.72
C ASN A 106 -1.81 5.40 -14.52
N ALA A 107 -1.37 4.64 -13.52
CA ALA A 107 -1.90 3.31 -13.22
C ALA A 107 -3.38 3.37 -12.78
N VAL A 108 -3.71 4.27 -11.85
CA VAL A 108 -5.09 4.47 -11.38
C VAL A 108 -5.99 4.93 -12.53
N THR A 109 -5.54 5.88 -13.36
CA THR A 109 -6.30 6.31 -14.53
C THR A 109 -6.54 5.16 -15.50
N SER A 110 -5.54 4.32 -15.75
CA SER A 110 -5.63 3.19 -16.67
C SER A 110 -6.53 2.07 -16.17
N ILE A 111 -6.59 1.85 -14.86
CA ILE A 111 -7.24 0.67 -14.26
C ILE A 111 -8.62 1.00 -13.68
N LEU A 112 -8.74 2.15 -13.01
CA LEU A 112 -9.95 2.59 -12.30
C LEU A 112 -10.64 3.77 -12.99
N GLY A 113 -9.97 4.40 -13.96
CA GLY A 113 -10.50 5.52 -14.72
C GLY A 113 -10.14 6.87 -14.11
N LYS A 114 -10.22 7.91 -14.96
CA LYS A 114 -9.87 9.28 -14.58
C LYS A 114 -10.78 9.84 -13.48
N ASP A 115 -12.08 9.55 -13.55
CA ASP A 115 -13.05 10.06 -12.57
C ASP A 115 -12.73 9.61 -11.14
N TYR A 116 -12.25 8.37 -10.98
CA TYR A 116 -11.80 7.85 -9.70
C TYR A 116 -10.57 8.61 -9.19
N LEU A 117 -9.58 8.83 -10.06
CA LEU A 117 -8.38 9.59 -9.70
C LEU A 117 -8.73 11.01 -9.28
N ASP A 118 -9.59 11.69 -10.03
CA ASP A 118 -9.98 13.07 -9.75
C ASP A 118 -10.68 13.17 -8.39
N GLN A 119 -11.62 12.27 -8.08
CA GLN A 119 -12.25 12.19 -6.75
C GLN A 119 -11.25 11.92 -5.62
N PHE A 120 -10.31 11.00 -5.84
CA PHE A 120 -9.25 10.70 -4.88
C PHE A 120 -8.37 11.91 -4.60
N MET A 121 -7.93 12.62 -5.65
CA MET A 121 -7.06 13.79 -5.56
C MET A 121 -7.76 15.00 -4.92
N ASP A 122 -9.05 15.22 -5.19
CA ASP A 122 -9.83 16.23 -4.49
C ASP A 122 -10.00 15.91 -3.01
N GLY A 123 -10.12 14.61 -2.70
CA GLY A 123 -10.08 14.13 -1.34
C GLY A 123 -8.82 14.61 -0.61
N LEU A 124 -7.62 14.49 -1.20
CA LEU A 124 -6.30 14.80 -0.62
C LEU A 124 -6.04 16.27 -0.22
N LYS A 125 -6.80 17.23 -0.73
CA LYS A 125 -6.67 18.66 -0.41
C LYS A 125 -7.20 18.99 0.99
#